data_AF-A0A850PCV5-F1
#
_entry.id   AF-A0A850PCV5-F1
#
_cell.length_a   1.000
_cell.length_b   1.000
_cell.length_c   1.000
_cell.angle_alpha   90.00
_cell.angle_beta   90.00
_cell.angle_gamma   90.00
#
_symmetry.space_group_name_H-M   'P 1'
#
loop_
_entity.id
_entity.type
_entity.pdbx_description
1 polymer ?
#
loop_
_entity_poly.entity_id
_entity_poly.type
_entity_poly.pdbx_seq_one_letter_code
_entity_poly.pdbx_strand_id
1 'polypeptide(L)'
;MIQPLDCWSQIFGPLTSEPAVSTAQPPQVVLPVGQVKFTFFYSQGHPWDSGLSLSEPALILSDVIASHGYTYDAYTPARLRQLGAYETVRSHEGDFASHLFFNPGLSNLGLAAWKPFVMLHATRDLKEDDIVVYIDTNIKKHTELRGFVENCPHIIQTCLGQRDFFVGRECPNHDLMATSFSNLHQITEIGLDTPFTRAFPNLIVNFVICRNTEGGRRFLTEWLALCLQERFIRPPADGLAHDGYRWFCPEQSVCNMLIARKIQEGQLEPGFPSFSCMRDGIIRSTDDDHVAHLPAMPFTGTPLSEQFGELFRRTDAWVADLLAGRVPPSAGWQVLPIAPDDWTAHEDGAWTEVDDDGRIIIGEGDEERFHLIRYRHDALNCAEVELSAVVQNVGDPDNLFYINMWGGWHVCRIGFDGHVRPGGFYAAATVECLNENTISCTIRFQNFHDSVAIGIARPGGLYRGESCPQIILTSVQVRTRGLRAI
;
A
#
# COMPACT_ATOMS: atom_id res chain seq x y z
N MET A 1 29.77 -24.98 45.50
CA MET A 1 28.73 -25.82 46.13
C MET A 1 28.46 -25.26 47.52
N ILE A 2 27.67 -24.18 47.62
CA ILE A 2 27.21 -23.59 48.89
C ILE A 2 25.82 -23.02 48.61
N GLN A 3 24.83 -23.50 49.36
CA GLN A 3 23.44 -23.03 49.37
C GLN A 3 23.29 -21.67 50.07
N PRO A 4 22.21 -20.92 49.79
CA PRO A 4 22.03 -19.55 50.25
C PRO A 4 21.52 -19.50 51.70
N LEU A 5 21.93 -18.46 52.42
CA LEU A 5 21.40 -18.05 53.71
C LEU A 5 20.32 -16.99 53.49
N ASP A 6 19.09 -17.33 53.86
CA ASP A 6 18.06 -16.39 54.28
C ASP A 6 18.50 -15.63 55.53
N CYS A 7 18.09 -14.36 55.66
CA CYS A 7 17.50 -13.74 56.87
C CYS A 7 17.48 -12.20 56.73
N TRP A 8 16.51 -11.58 57.41
CA TRP A 8 16.12 -10.14 57.54
C TRP A 8 14.84 -9.79 56.76
N SER A 9 13.66 -10.25 57.19
CA SER A 9 12.82 -9.82 58.34
C SER A 9 12.09 -8.47 58.12
N GLN A 10 10.75 -8.54 58.06
CA GLN A 10 9.86 -8.02 59.10
C GLN A 10 9.72 -6.48 59.16
N ILE A 11 8.88 -5.96 58.27
CA ILE A 11 8.07 -4.76 58.52
C ILE A 11 6.69 -5.09 57.92
N PHE A 12 5.61 -4.60 58.53
CA PHE A 12 4.18 -4.82 58.25
C PHE A 12 3.51 -5.90 59.11
N GLY A 13 2.79 -5.40 60.12
CA GLY A 13 1.87 -6.17 60.96
C GLY A 13 0.57 -6.54 60.26
N PRO A 14 -0.36 -7.21 60.96
CA PRO A 14 -1.53 -7.83 60.34
C PRO A 14 -2.52 -6.78 59.84
N LEU A 15 -2.82 -6.83 58.53
CA LEU A 15 -3.92 -6.09 57.91
C LEU A 15 -5.25 -6.53 58.51
N THR A 16 -6.04 -5.55 58.92
CA THR A 16 -7.42 -5.71 59.36
C THR A 16 -8.29 -6.07 58.16
N SER A 17 -9.27 -6.94 58.40
CA SER A 17 -10.22 -7.42 57.40
C SER A 17 -11.04 -6.27 56.80
N GLU A 18 -10.86 -5.99 55.51
CA GLU A 18 -11.74 -5.11 54.75
C GLU A 18 -13.13 -5.73 54.56
N PRO A 19 -14.20 -4.92 54.55
CA PRO A 19 -15.55 -5.40 54.29
C PRO A 19 -15.71 -5.79 52.82
N ALA A 20 -16.41 -6.91 52.59
CA ALA A 20 -16.75 -7.39 51.26
C ALA A 20 -17.54 -6.33 50.46
N VAL A 21 -16.86 -5.66 49.53
CA VAL A 21 -17.50 -4.82 48.51
C VAL A 21 -18.17 -5.77 47.53
N SER A 22 -19.50 -5.71 47.46
CA SER A 22 -20.30 -6.41 46.47
C SER A 22 -19.94 -5.90 45.08
N THR A 23 -19.19 -6.68 44.31
CA THR A 23 -18.82 -6.44 42.90
C THR A 23 -19.92 -6.94 41.96
N ALA A 24 -21.18 -6.57 42.22
CA ALA A 24 -22.22 -6.73 41.22
C ALA A 24 -21.90 -5.76 40.07
N GLN A 25 -21.16 -6.24 39.06
CA GLN A 25 -20.93 -5.50 37.83
C GLN A 25 -22.30 -5.18 37.22
N PRO A 26 -22.58 -3.90 36.90
CA PRO A 26 -23.82 -3.53 36.24
C PRO A 26 -23.95 -4.38 34.96
N PRO A 27 -25.18 -4.79 34.59
CA PRO A 27 -25.41 -5.61 33.42
C PRO A 27 -24.77 -4.95 32.19
N GLN A 28 -23.78 -5.63 31.61
CA GLN A 28 -23.16 -5.17 30.37
C GLN A 28 -24.25 -5.11 29.30
N VAL A 29 -24.55 -3.90 28.84
CA VAL A 29 -25.38 -3.71 27.65
C VAL A 29 -24.59 -4.31 26.49
N VAL A 30 -24.99 -5.51 26.06
CA VAL A 30 -24.47 -6.13 24.83
C VAL A 30 -25.04 -5.31 23.68
N LEU A 31 -24.26 -4.36 23.18
CA LEU A 31 -24.61 -3.69 21.94
C LEU A 31 -24.61 -4.76 20.84
N PRO A 32 -25.65 -4.81 19.98
CA PRO A 32 -25.58 -5.63 18.79
C PRO A 32 -24.38 -5.15 17.97
N VAL A 33 -23.34 -5.97 17.87
CA VAL A 33 -22.22 -5.71 16.97
C VAL A 33 -22.79 -5.83 15.56
N GLY A 34 -22.62 -4.78 14.75
CA GLY A 34 -22.97 -4.79 13.34
C GLY A 34 -22.15 -5.84 12.57
N GLN A 35 -22.23 -5.81 11.25
CA GLN A 35 -21.39 -6.67 10.42
C GLN A 35 -19.91 -6.37 10.69
N VAL A 36 -19.10 -7.43 10.86
CA VAL A 36 -17.64 -7.31 10.96
C VAL A 36 -17.03 -7.75 9.63
N LYS A 37 -16.24 -6.87 9.01
CA LYS A 37 -15.51 -7.14 7.77
C LYS A 37 -14.01 -6.97 7.98
N PHE A 38 -13.26 -8.01 7.65
CA PHE A 38 -11.80 -7.97 7.71
C PHE A 38 -11.21 -7.40 6.42
N THR A 39 -10.05 -6.79 6.53
CA THR A 39 -9.24 -6.33 5.42
C THR A 39 -7.79 -6.69 5.70
N PHE A 40 -7.07 -7.06 4.66
CA PHE A 40 -5.64 -7.29 4.77
C PHE A 40 -4.97 -7.07 3.42
N PHE A 41 -3.66 -6.86 3.44
CA PHE A 41 -2.86 -6.66 2.26
C PHE A 41 -1.76 -7.71 2.17
N TYR A 42 -1.48 -8.19 0.97
CA TYR A 42 -0.40 -9.13 0.73
C TYR A 42 0.30 -8.84 -0.60
N SER A 43 1.62 -8.98 -0.59
CA SER A 43 2.42 -9.04 -1.80
C SER A 43 2.28 -10.44 -2.42
N GLN A 44 2.15 -10.50 -3.73
CA GLN A 44 2.16 -11.75 -4.47
C GLN A 44 3.60 -12.20 -4.79
N GLY A 45 4.58 -11.29 -4.65
CA GLY A 45 5.97 -11.48 -5.00
C GLY A 45 6.18 -11.58 -6.50
N HIS A 46 7.42 -11.86 -6.91
CA HIS A 46 7.79 -11.96 -8.32
C HIS A 46 6.96 -13.04 -9.05
N PRO A 47 6.48 -12.81 -10.29
CA PRO A 47 6.71 -11.63 -11.15
C PRO A 47 5.71 -10.48 -10.96
N TRP A 48 4.80 -10.58 -9.99
CA TRP A 48 3.65 -9.67 -9.85
C TRP A 48 4.00 -8.35 -9.17
N ASP A 49 4.89 -8.40 -8.20
CA ASP A 49 5.43 -7.24 -7.50
C ASP A 49 6.80 -7.55 -6.89
N SER A 50 7.44 -6.54 -6.29
CA SER A 50 8.80 -6.63 -5.74
C SER A 50 8.83 -6.91 -4.23
N GLY A 51 7.72 -7.34 -3.65
CA GLY A 51 7.61 -7.72 -2.24
C GLY A 51 7.94 -9.19 -1.98
N LEU A 52 8.01 -9.57 -0.70
CA LEU A 52 8.03 -10.97 -0.31
C LEU A 52 6.65 -11.58 -0.54
N SER A 53 6.58 -12.73 -1.24
CA SER A 53 5.30 -13.39 -1.48
C SER A 53 4.64 -13.82 -0.17
N LEU A 54 3.45 -13.28 0.08
CA LEU A 54 2.58 -13.58 1.21
C LEU A 54 1.28 -14.26 0.74
N SER A 55 1.24 -14.78 -0.49
CA SER A 55 0.06 -15.43 -1.08
C SER A 55 -0.44 -16.61 -0.26
N GLU A 56 0.47 -17.48 0.21
CA GLU A 56 0.07 -18.64 1.02
C GLU A 56 -0.38 -18.23 2.45
N PRO A 57 0.33 -17.37 3.19
CA PRO A 57 -0.21 -16.77 4.42
C PRO A 57 -1.59 -16.10 4.23
N ALA A 58 -1.82 -15.43 3.10
CA ALA A 58 -3.10 -14.80 2.77
C ALA A 58 -4.24 -15.80 2.61
N LEU A 59 -3.99 -16.95 1.99
CA LEU A 59 -4.96 -18.04 1.88
C LEU A 59 -5.30 -18.61 3.27
N ILE A 60 -4.28 -18.88 4.09
CA ILE A 60 -4.49 -19.38 5.46
C ILE A 60 -5.34 -18.39 6.28
N LEU A 61 -5.00 -17.10 6.23
CA LEU A 61 -5.75 -16.08 6.95
C LEU A 61 -7.20 -15.97 6.44
N SER A 62 -7.39 -16.04 5.12
CA SER A 62 -8.72 -16.06 4.49
C SER A 62 -9.59 -17.20 5.01
N ASP A 63 -9.03 -18.41 5.08
CA ASP A 63 -9.73 -19.59 5.59
C ASP A 63 -10.10 -19.43 7.07
N VAL A 64 -9.20 -18.84 7.87
CA VAL A 64 -9.45 -18.56 9.30
C VAL A 64 -10.59 -17.57 9.45
N ILE A 65 -10.60 -16.48 8.69
CA ILE A 65 -11.66 -15.46 8.71
C ILE A 65 -13.00 -16.06 8.27
N ALA A 66 -13.01 -16.78 7.15
CA ALA A 66 -14.23 -17.39 6.61
C ALA A 66 -14.82 -18.47 7.54
N SER A 67 -13.97 -19.27 8.21
CA SER A 67 -14.44 -20.31 9.15
C SER A 67 -15.14 -19.74 10.40
N HIS A 68 -14.94 -18.46 10.71
CA HIS A 68 -15.63 -17.73 11.78
C HIS A 68 -16.83 -16.92 11.28
N GLY A 69 -17.22 -17.07 10.01
CA GLY A 69 -18.40 -16.41 9.45
C GLY A 69 -18.22 -14.93 9.11
N TYR A 70 -17.00 -14.42 9.11
CA TYR A 70 -16.71 -13.05 8.72
C TYR A 70 -16.50 -12.91 7.22
N THR A 71 -16.84 -11.75 6.68
CA THR A 71 -16.49 -11.34 5.32
C THR A 71 -15.11 -10.67 5.31
N TYR A 72 -14.41 -10.71 4.17
CA TYR A 72 -13.13 -10.00 4.04
C TYR A 72 -12.85 -9.44 2.64
N ASP A 73 -11.95 -8.46 2.59
CA ASP A 73 -11.28 -8.02 1.37
C ASP A 73 -9.77 -8.23 1.46
N ALA A 74 -9.22 -8.93 0.48
CA ALA A 74 -7.78 -9.13 0.32
C ALA A 74 -7.22 -8.17 -0.75
N TYR A 75 -6.24 -7.35 -0.39
CA TYR A 75 -5.64 -6.37 -1.29
C TYR A 75 -4.23 -6.78 -1.70
N THR A 76 -3.87 -6.45 -2.93
CA THR A 76 -2.52 -6.60 -3.49
C THR A 76 -2.09 -5.27 -4.12
N PRO A 77 -0.79 -5.07 -4.41
CA PRO A 77 -0.35 -3.88 -5.14
C PRO A 77 -1.13 -3.69 -6.45
N ALA A 78 -1.33 -4.78 -7.21
CA ALA A 78 -2.08 -4.75 -8.46
C ALA A 78 -3.54 -4.30 -8.25
N ARG A 79 -4.23 -4.83 -7.24
CA ARG A 79 -5.60 -4.42 -6.91
C ARG A 79 -5.66 -2.94 -6.54
N LEU A 80 -4.73 -2.44 -5.73
CA LEU A 80 -4.69 -1.03 -5.33
C LEU A 80 -4.42 -0.10 -6.53
N ARG A 81 -3.56 -0.51 -7.45
CA ARG A 81 -3.33 0.22 -8.72
C ARG A 81 -4.59 0.28 -9.58
N GLN A 82 -5.30 -0.84 -9.73
CA GLN A 82 -6.57 -0.89 -10.48
C GLN A 82 -7.65 0.02 -9.87
N LEU A 83 -7.62 0.19 -8.55
CA LEU A 83 -8.51 1.09 -7.83
C LEU A 83 -8.08 2.57 -7.92
N GLY A 84 -7.01 2.91 -8.65
CA GLY A 84 -6.47 4.27 -8.71
C GLY A 84 -5.76 4.72 -7.43
N ALA A 85 -5.41 3.78 -6.54
CA ALA A 85 -4.74 4.03 -5.26
C ALA A 85 -3.23 3.79 -5.32
N TYR A 86 -2.60 4.07 -6.47
CA TYR A 86 -1.17 3.85 -6.72
C TYR A 86 -0.28 4.48 -5.64
N GLU A 87 -0.60 5.70 -5.20
CA GLU A 87 0.16 6.43 -4.19
C GLU A 87 0.34 5.65 -2.87
N THR A 88 -0.60 4.77 -2.55
CA THR A 88 -0.53 3.95 -1.32
C THR A 88 0.44 2.77 -1.42
N VAL A 89 0.87 2.44 -2.64
CA VAL A 89 1.77 1.33 -2.97
C VAL A 89 2.94 1.76 -3.87
N ARG A 90 3.25 3.05 -3.89
CA ARG A 90 4.35 3.60 -4.69
C ARG A 90 5.69 3.09 -4.16
N SER A 91 6.59 2.70 -5.04
CA SER A 91 7.96 2.37 -4.62
C SER A 91 8.70 3.63 -4.21
N HIS A 92 9.44 3.57 -3.12
CA HIS A 92 10.35 4.65 -2.72
C HIS A 92 11.78 4.24 -3.07
N GLU A 93 12.55 5.18 -3.61
CA GLU A 93 13.98 5.01 -3.89
C GLU A 93 14.82 5.41 -2.68
N GLY A 94 15.97 4.76 -2.52
CA GLY A 94 16.94 5.05 -1.46
C GLY A 94 17.49 3.79 -0.79
N ASP A 95 18.56 3.96 -0.02
CA ASP A 95 19.06 2.91 0.86
C ASP A 95 18.24 2.89 2.15
N PHE A 96 17.35 1.90 2.25
CA PHE A 96 16.50 1.71 3.42
C PHE A 96 16.89 0.48 4.24
N ALA A 97 17.96 -0.23 3.86
CA ALA A 97 18.30 -1.51 4.45
C ALA A 97 18.59 -1.38 5.96
N SER A 98 19.24 -0.30 6.37
CA SER A 98 19.55 0.02 7.78
C SER A 98 18.32 0.38 8.62
N HIS A 99 17.24 0.86 8.00
CA HIS A 99 16.05 1.35 8.70
C HIS A 99 14.90 0.32 8.72
N LEU A 100 14.80 -0.50 7.68
CA LEU A 100 13.70 -1.45 7.46
C LEU A 100 14.15 -2.92 7.53
N PHE A 101 15.20 -3.22 8.30
CA PHE A 101 15.78 -4.56 8.33
C PHE A 101 14.81 -5.68 8.79
N PHE A 102 13.78 -5.34 9.57
CA PHE A 102 12.71 -6.29 9.94
C PHE A 102 11.62 -6.47 8.86
N ASN A 103 11.56 -5.56 7.89
CA ASN A 103 10.58 -5.53 6.80
C ASN A 103 11.28 -5.27 5.45
N PRO A 104 12.22 -6.15 5.03
CA PRO A 104 12.96 -5.95 3.79
C PRO A 104 12.01 -5.89 2.59
N GLY A 105 12.24 -4.93 1.69
CA GLY A 105 11.41 -4.70 0.50
C GLY A 105 10.12 -3.91 0.74
N LEU A 106 9.82 -3.50 1.99
CA LEU A 106 8.62 -2.69 2.29
C LEU A 106 8.63 -1.34 1.54
N SER A 107 9.80 -0.79 1.25
CA SER A 107 9.98 0.40 0.40
C SER A 107 9.41 0.23 -1.01
N ASN A 108 9.42 -0.99 -1.54
CA ASN A 108 8.89 -1.30 -2.87
C ASN A 108 7.36 -1.43 -2.89
N LEU A 109 6.73 -1.38 -1.72
CA LEU A 109 5.31 -1.57 -1.55
C LEU A 109 4.60 -0.32 -1.04
N GLY A 110 5.25 0.84 -0.94
CA GLY A 110 4.63 2.08 -0.42
C GLY A 110 4.70 2.22 1.10
N LEU A 111 5.66 1.55 1.75
CA LEU A 111 5.94 1.77 3.17
C LEU A 111 4.71 1.60 4.08
N ALA A 112 3.83 0.65 3.71
CA ALA A 112 2.57 0.36 4.41
C ALA A 112 1.51 1.49 4.43
N ALA A 113 1.65 2.52 3.59
CA ALA A 113 0.67 3.60 3.46
C ALA A 113 -0.73 3.12 3.02
N TRP A 114 -0.85 1.90 2.47
CA TRP A 114 -2.11 1.28 2.10
C TRP A 114 -3.05 0.96 3.26
N LYS A 115 -2.54 0.75 4.49
CA LYS A 115 -3.37 0.26 5.63
C LYS A 115 -4.63 1.10 5.87
N PRO A 116 -4.56 2.43 6.06
CA PRO A 116 -5.76 3.23 6.24
C PRO A 116 -6.65 3.26 4.99
N PHE A 117 -6.08 3.23 3.79
CA PHE A 117 -6.85 3.21 2.54
C PHE A 117 -7.69 1.94 2.38
N VAL A 118 -7.13 0.75 2.62
CA VAL A 118 -7.87 -0.51 2.46
C VAL A 118 -9.03 -0.62 3.46
N MET A 119 -8.87 -0.04 4.65
CA MET A 119 -9.94 0.06 5.63
C MET A 119 -11.04 1.01 5.15
N LEU A 120 -10.69 2.23 4.70
CA LEU A 120 -11.64 3.19 4.11
C LEU A 120 -12.37 2.62 2.90
N HIS A 121 -11.68 1.86 2.07
CA HIS A 121 -12.28 1.25 0.91
C HIS A 121 -13.28 0.15 1.26
N ALA A 122 -13.01 -0.63 2.32
CA ALA A 122 -13.93 -1.67 2.76
C ALA A 122 -15.21 -1.12 3.41
N THR A 123 -15.22 0.11 3.94
CA THR A 123 -16.42 0.69 4.56
C THR A 123 -17.53 1.02 3.57
N ARG A 124 -17.26 1.11 2.26
CA ARG A 124 -18.29 1.40 1.25
C ARG A 124 -19.37 0.33 1.14
N ASP A 125 -19.03 -0.90 1.51
CA ASP A 125 -19.95 -2.04 1.50
C ASP A 125 -20.61 -2.25 2.87
N LEU A 126 -20.29 -1.40 3.85
CA LEU A 126 -20.76 -1.48 5.22
C LEU A 126 -21.80 -0.39 5.51
N LYS A 127 -22.72 -0.69 6.42
CA LYS A 127 -23.67 0.29 6.95
C LYS A 127 -22.99 1.13 8.02
N GLU A 128 -23.63 2.24 8.39
CA GLU A 128 -23.21 2.99 9.57
C GLU A 128 -23.18 2.06 10.80
N ASP A 129 -22.19 2.24 11.68
CA ASP A 129 -21.93 1.44 12.89
C ASP A 129 -21.40 0.00 12.70
N ASP A 130 -21.35 -0.52 11.47
CA ASP A 130 -20.62 -1.77 11.17
C ASP A 130 -19.12 -1.63 11.44
N ILE A 131 -18.39 -2.73 11.55
CA ILE A 131 -16.98 -2.75 11.94
C ILE A 131 -16.09 -3.20 10.78
N VAL A 132 -15.05 -2.42 10.50
CA VAL A 132 -13.92 -2.85 9.67
C VAL A 132 -12.71 -3.18 10.55
N VAL A 133 -12.08 -4.31 10.27
CA VAL A 133 -10.88 -4.77 10.97
C VAL A 133 -9.75 -4.90 9.97
N TYR A 134 -8.61 -4.27 10.21
CA TYR A 134 -7.37 -4.56 9.51
C TYR A 134 -6.56 -5.59 10.28
N ILE A 135 -5.95 -6.55 9.57
CA ILE A 135 -5.01 -7.51 10.15
C ILE A 135 -3.83 -7.75 9.20
N ASP A 136 -2.61 -7.82 9.73
CA ASP A 136 -1.43 -8.18 8.94
C ASP A 136 -1.47 -9.64 8.50
N THR A 137 -0.97 -9.91 7.29
CA THR A 137 -1.11 -11.21 6.63
C THR A 137 -0.03 -12.23 7.02
N ASN A 138 0.91 -11.86 7.89
CA ASN A 138 2.10 -12.65 8.24
C ASN A 138 1.81 -13.85 9.19
N ILE A 139 0.63 -14.47 9.09
CA ILE A 139 0.14 -15.52 10.01
C ILE A 139 1.03 -16.77 10.08
N LYS A 140 1.85 -17.04 9.05
CA LYS A 140 2.84 -18.12 9.10
C LYS A 140 4.02 -17.80 10.04
N LYS A 141 4.46 -16.54 10.04
CA LYS A 141 5.55 -16.07 10.90
C LYS A 141 5.05 -15.82 12.33
N HIS A 142 3.79 -15.40 12.44
CA HIS A 142 3.10 -15.06 13.70
C HIS A 142 1.78 -15.81 13.77
N THR A 143 1.84 -17.07 14.18
CA THR A 143 0.65 -17.95 14.26
C THR A 143 -0.37 -17.43 15.26
N GLU A 144 0.06 -16.61 16.20
CA GLU A 144 -0.76 -15.95 17.22
C GLU A 144 -1.76 -14.98 16.62
N LEU A 145 -1.54 -14.49 15.39
CA LEU A 145 -2.49 -13.60 14.70
C LEU A 145 -3.87 -14.24 14.50
N ARG A 146 -3.94 -15.57 14.50
CA ARG A 146 -5.20 -16.33 14.52
C ARG A 146 -6.10 -15.95 15.71
N GLY A 147 -5.50 -15.67 16.87
CA GLY A 147 -6.22 -15.31 18.09
C GLY A 147 -7.01 -14.01 17.95
N PHE A 148 -6.60 -13.09 17.08
CA PHE A 148 -7.39 -11.88 16.77
C PHE A 148 -8.71 -12.19 16.06
N VAL A 149 -8.72 -13.16 15.15
CA VAL A 149 -9.93 -13.56 14.43
C VAL A 149 -10.85 -14.33 15.36
N GLU A 150 -10.29 -15.28 16.11
CA GLU A 150 -11.03 -16.14 17.04
C GLU A 150 -11.67 -15.33 18.19
N ASN A 151 -10.95 -14.36 18.75
CA ASN A 151 -11.42 -13.52 19.86
C ASN A 151 -12.05 -12.19 19.41
N CYS A 152 -12.24 -11.97 18.11
CA CYS A 152 -12.66 -10.69 17.55
C CYS A 152 -13.89 -10.07 18.25
N PRO A 153 -14.98 -10.80 18.54
CA PRO A 153 -16.15 -10.22 19.20
C PRO A 153 -15.84 -9.69 20.60
N HIS A 154 -15.01 -10.41 21.35
CA HIS A 154 -14.61 -10.02 22.70
C HIS A 154 -13.71 -8.79 22.69
N ILE A 155 -12.79 -8.70 21.71
CA ILE A 155 -11.92 -7.54 21.52
C ILE A 155 -12.75 -6.31 21.11
N ILE A 156 -13.69 -6.45 20.16
CA ILE A 156 -14.59 -5.36 19.76
C ILE A 156 -15.39 -4.87 20.98
N GLN A 157 -16.01 -5.78 21.74
CA GLN A 157 -16.84 -5.40 22.87
C GLN A 157 -16.03 -4.67 23.97
N THR A 158 -14.83 -5.16 24.26
CA THR A 158 -14.01 -4.68 25.40
C THR A 158 -13.17 -3.47 25.04
N CYS A 159 -12.46 -3.52 23.91
CA CYS A 159 -11.46 -2.54 23.51
C CYS A 159 -12.05 -1.40 22.70
N LEU A 160 -12.90 -1.71 21.70
CA LEU A 160 -13.59 -0.68 20.93
C LEU A 160 -14.74 -0.08 21.75
N GLY A 161 -15.66 -0.90 22.25
CA GLY A 161 -16.82 -0.43 23.01
C GLY A 161 -17.62 0.61 22.22
N GLN A 162 -17.81 1.80 22.79
CA GLN A 162 -18.49 2.95 22.16
C GLN A 162 -17.56 3.85 21.33
N ARG A 163 -16.27 3.52 21.23
CA ARG A 163 -15.30 4.33 20.49
C ARG A 163 -15.45 4.10 18.98
N ASP A 164 -14.95 5.07 18.22
CA ASP A 164 -14.91 5.00 16.76
C ASP A 164 -13.79 4.09 16.24
N PHE A 165 -12.68 3.95 16.98
CA PHE A 165 -11.57 3.09 16.58
C PHE A 165 -10.77 2.58 17.78
N PHE A 166 -9.96 1.56 17.54
CA PHE A 166 -9.03 0.98 18.49
C PHE A 166 -7.74 0.53 17.81
N VAL A 167 -6.61 0.90 18.42
CA VAL A 167 -5.25 0.42 18.12
C VAL A 167 -4.61 0.09 19.46
N GLY A 168 -4.15 -1.14 19.66
CA GLY A 168 -3.62 -1.59 20.95
C GLY A 168 -2.16 -1.20 21.18
N ARG A 169 -1.72 -1.14 22.44
CA ARG A 169 -0.28 -1.04 22.76
C ARG A 169 0.47 -2.31 22.34
N GLU A 170 1.70 -2.19 21.85
CA GLU A 170 2.54 -3.35 21.54
C GLU A 170 2.91 -4.14 22.81
N CYS A 171 3.15 -3.43 23.92
CA CYS A 171 3.38 -4.00 25.24
C CYS A 171 2.40 -3.40 26.25
N PRO A 172 1.90 -4.19 27.22
CA PRO A 172 1.04 -3.67 28.28
C PRO A 172 1.78 -2.66 29.17
N ASN A 173 3.08 -2.88 29.35
CA ASN A 173 3.98 -2.02 30.09
C ASN A 173 4.55 -0.94 29.18
N HIS A 174 4.93 0.20 29.76
CA HIS A 174 5.52 1.35 29.10
C HIS A 174 6.98 1.16 28.57
N ASP A 175 7.39 -0.08 28.28
CA ASP A 175 8.78 -0.43 27.93
C ASP A 175 9.19 0.03 26.52
N LEU A 176 8.22 0.28 25.64
CA LEU A 176 8.43 0.71 24.25
C LEU A 176 7.78 2.07 24.01
N MET A 177 8.58 3.06 23.63
CA MET A 177 8.12 4.39 23.26
C MET A 177 7.96 4.51 21.75
N ALA A 178 6.89 5.16 21.29
CA ALA A 178 6.62 5.36 19.87
C ALA A 178 7.73 6.14 19.15
N THR A 179 8.38 7.08 19.85
CA THR A 179 9.49 7.88 19.33
C THR A 179 10.71 7.04 18.94
N SER A 180 10.91 5.87 19.56
CA SER A 180 11.98 4.93 19.17
C SER A 180 11.78 4.33 17.77
N PHE A 181 10.60 4.47 17.18
CA PHE A 181 10.28 3.92 15.85
C PHE A 181 9.92 4.99 14.82
N SER A 182 10.00 6.27 15.22
CA SER A 182 9.53 7.42 14.45
C SER A 182 10.69 8.20 13.83
N ASN A 183 10.44 8.89 12.72
CA ASN A 183 11.35 9.91 12.21
C ASN A 183 11.10 11.25 12.93
N LEU A 184 12.06 12.18 12.86
CA LEU A 184 11.96 13.46 13.59
C LEU A 184 10.79 14.35 13.13
N HIS A 185 10.42 14.32 11.84
CA HIS A 185 9.29 15.10 11.32
C HIS A 185 7.96 14.61 11.91
N GLN A 186 7.78 13.29 12.07
CA GLN A 186 6.60 12.74 12.73
C GLN A 186 6.49 13.23 14.18
N ILE A 187 7.61 13.20 14.92
CA ILE A 187 7.65 13.62 16.33
C ILE A 187 7.35 15.11 16.46
N THR A 188 8.00 15.94 15.64
CA THR A 188 7.97 17.41 15.78
C THR A 188 6.76 18.06 15.11
N GLU A 189 6.33 17.58 13.95
CA GLU A 189 5.22 18.21 13.22
C GLU A 189 3.86 17.59 13.58
N ILE A 190 3.77 16.27 13.71
CA ILE A 190 2.49 15.61 14.07
C ILE A 190 2.31 15.62 15.58
N GLY A 191 3.35 15.17 16.31
CA GLY A 191 3.31 15.04 17.76
C GLY A 191 3.64 16.32 18.55
N LEU A 192 4.10 17.39 17.90
CA LEU A 192 4.60 18.64 18.52
C LEU A 192 5.75 18.47 19.53
N ASP A 193 6.44 17.35 19.51
CA ASP A 193 7.63 17.10 20.33
C ASP A 193 7.45 17.37 21.84
N THR A 194 6.26 17.14 22.38
CA THR A 194 5.96 17.42 23.79
C THR A 194 6.51 16.31 24.70
N PRO A 195 6.67 16.55 26.02
CA PRO A 195 7.00 15.49 26.97
C PRO A 195 6.05 14.28 26.87
N PHE A 196 4.75 14.53 26.67
CA PHE A 196 3.75 13.50 26.44
C PHE A 196 4.05 12.67 25.19
N THR A 197 4.32 13.32 24.06
CA THR A 197 4.66 12.67 22.79
C THR A 197 5.90 11.81 22.92
N ARG A 198 6.94 12.32 23.59
CA ARG A 198 8.20 11.61 23.80
C ARG A 198 8.04 10.39 24.68
N ALA A 199 7.14 10.48 25.66
CA ALA A 199 6.75 9.39 26.54
C ALA A 199 5.55 8.59 26.00
N PHE A 200 5.09 8.76 24.75
CA PHE A 200 3.90 8.05 24.28
C PHE A 200 4.22 6.56 24.03
N PRO A 201 3.39 5.59 24.47
CA PRO A 201 3.69 4.18 24.30
C PRO A 201 3.60 3.79 22.82
N ASN A 202 4.39 2.80 22.41
CA ASN A 202 4.30 2.27 21.05
C ASN A 202 3.00 1.47 20.89
N LEU A 203 2.14 1.92 19.98
CA LEU A 203 0.99 1.16 19.53
C LEU A 203 1.39 0.28 18.35
N ILE A 204 0.73 -0.87 18.21
CA ILE A 204 0.96 -1.83 17.13
C ILE A 204 -0.21 -1.78 16.13
N VAL A 205 0.09 -1.54 14.85
CA VAL A 205 -0.91 -1.43 13.77
C VAL A 205 -0.96 -2.68 12.89
N ASN A 206 -0.64 -3.84 13.47
CA ASN A 206 -0.88 -5.14 12.84
C ASN A 206 -2.33 -5.61 12.98
N PHE A 207 -3.10 -4.97 13.87
CA PHE A 207 -4.51 -5.21 14.11
C PHE A 207 -5.17 -3.87 14.50
N VAL A 208 -6.07 -3.38 13.65
CA VAL A 208 -6.77 -2.10 13.86
C VAL A 208 -8.26 -2.33 13.70
N ILE A 209 -9.06 -1.85 14.64
CA ILE A 209 -10.52 -1.92 14.57
C ILE A 209 -11.04 -0.50 14.34
N CYS A 210 -11.94 -0.33 13.39
CA CYS A 210 -12.62 0.93 13.14
C CYS A 210 -14.12 0.68 12.95
N ARG A 211 -14.95 1.44 13.66
CA ARG A 211 -16.38 1.53 13.45
C ARG A 211 -16.64 2.42 12.23
N ASN A 212 -17.58 2.02 11.39
CA ASN A 212 -17.99 2.78 10.22
C ASN A 212 -18.88 3.96 10.63
N THR A 213 -18.29 4.92 11.34
CA THR A 213 -18.88 6.22 11.68
C THR A 213 -18.17 7.34 10.95
N GLU A 214 -18.71 8.55 11.00
CA GLU A 214 -17.98 9.75 10.58
C GLU A 214 -16.63 9.88 11.32
N GLY A 215 -16.61 9.64 12.63
CA GLY A 215 -15.39 9.69 13.44
C GLY A 215 -14.34 8.66 13.03
N GLY A 216 -14.76 7.42 12.77
CA GLY A 216 -13.87 6.35 12.32
C GLY A 216 -13.31 6.60 10.93
N ARG A 217 -14.16 6.99 9.96
CA ARG A 217 -13.73 7.37 8.60
C ARG A 217 -12.80 8.58 8.62
N ARG A 218 -13.07 9.58 9.47
CA ARG A 218 -12.20 10.74 9.64
C ARG A 218 -10.83 10.35 10.18
N PHE A 219 -10.75 9.51 11.22
CA PHE A 219 -9.48 9.02 11.74
C PHE A 219 -8.65 8.32 10.66
N LEU A 220 -9.26 7.40 9.90
CA LEU A 220 -8.56 6.69 8.82
C LEU A 220 -8.09 7.65 7.72
N THR A 221 -8.89 8.67 7.39
CA THR A 221 -8.53 9.67 6.36
C THR A 221 -7.38 10.56 6.82
N GLU A 222 -7.39 11.02 8.07
CA GLU A 222 -6.29 11.80 8.66
C GLU A 222 -5.00 10.97 8.70
N TRP A 223 -5.08 9.69 9.06
CA TRP A 223 -3.94 8.77 9.04
C TRP A 223 -3.41 8.58 7.61
N LEU A 224 -4.27 8.31 6.64
CA LEU A 224 -3.90 8.16 5.23
C LEU A 224 -3.21 9.42 4.70
N ALA A 225 -3.79 10.59 4.96
CA ALA A 225 -3.28 11.87 4.48
C ALA A 225 -1.84 12.13 4.94
N LEU A 226 -1.54 11.80 6.20
CA LEU A 226 -0.20 11.90 6.76
C LEU A 226 0.75 10.84 6.19
N CYS A 227 0.28 9.60 6.00
CA CYS A 227 1.07 8.54 5.36
C CYS A 227 1.43 8.85 3.89
N LEU A 228 0.65 9.68 3.21
CA LEU A 228 0.93 10.10 1.83
C LEU A 228 1.99 11.22 1.74
N GLN A 229 2.48 11.73 2.88
CA GLN A 229 3.55 12.74 2.88
C GLN A 229 4.93 12.06 2.94
N GLU A 230 5.77 12.28 1.91
CA GLU A 230 7.14 11.76 1.86
C GLU A 230 7.95 12.03 3.13
N ARG A 231 7.83 13.24 3.69
CA ARG A 231 8.55 13.63 4.92
C ARG A 231 8.12 12.84 6.16
N PHE A 232 6.91 12.27 6.16
CA PHE A 232 6.40 11.47 7.26
C PHE A 232 6.55 9.97 7.00
N ILE A 233 6.42 9.50 5.76
CA ILE A 233 6.45 8.05 5.48
C ILE A 233 7.85 7.51 5.24
N ARG A 234 8.85 8.33 4.93
CA ARG A 234 10.23 7.87 4.75
C ARG A 234 10.98 7.75 6.08
N PRO A 235 11.96 6.84 6.19
CA PRO A 235 12.83 6.79 7.35
C PRO A 235 13.62 8.09 7.52
N PRO A 236 14.13 8.36 8.73
CA PRO A 236 14.95 9.54 8.98
C PRO A 236 16.19 9.51 8.08
N ALA A 237 16.50 10.64 7.43
CA ALA A 237 17.78 10.82 6.76
C ALA A 237 18.93 10.75 7.80
N ASP A 238 20.15 10.52 7.33
CA ASP A 238 21.33 10.48 8.20
C ASP A 238 21.41 11.70 9.11
N GLY A 239 21.56 11.45 10.42
CA GLY A 239 21.63 12.50 11.45
C GLY A 239 20.28 13.09 11.89
N LEU A 240 19.14 12.65 11.32
CA LEU A 240 17.79 13.06 11.74
C LEU A 240 17.07 12.02 12.61
N ALA A 241 17.80 11.03 13.13
CA ALA A 241 17.27 10.06 14.08
C ALA A 241 17.20 10.66 15.50
N HIS A 242 16.11 10.41 16.21
CA HIS A 242 15.96 10.79 17.61
C HIS A 242 16.87 9.95 18.53
N ASP A 243 17.28 10.51 19.67
CA ASP A 243 18.05 9.82 20.72
C ASP A 243 17.26 8.61 21.26
N GLY A 244 17.61 7.40 20.83
CA GLY A 244 16.88 6.17 21.17
C GLY A 244 16.02 5.61 20.03
N TYR A 245 16.19 6.13 18.82
CA TYR A 245 15.72 5.49 17.59
C TYR A 245 16.30 4.08 17.45
N ARG A 246 15.45 3.12 17.09
CA ARG A 246 15.80 1.70 16.96
C ARG A 246 15.72 1.22 15.51
N TRP A 247 14.53 1.29 14.94
CA TRP A 247 14.24 0.96 13.53
C TRP A 247 12.95 1.66 13.12
N PHE A 248 12.66 1.70 11.82
CA PHE A 248 11.52 2.45 11.33
C PHE A 248 10.27 1.58 11.12
N CYS A 249 9.14 2.04 11.64
CA CYS A 249 7.81 1.47 11.39
C CYS A 249 6.93 2.57 10.76
N PRO A 250 6.94 2.75 9.43
CA PRO A 250 6.54 4.00 8.80
C PRO A 250 5.13 4.49 9.16
N GLU A 251 4.13 3.70 8.79
CA GLU A 251 2.71 3.98 8.95
C GLU A 251 2.27 3.85 10.41
N GLN A 252 2.90 2.93 11.16
CA GLN A 252 2.67 2.76 12.59
C GLN A 252 3.07 4.02 13.37
N SER A 253 4.23 4.58 13.05
CA SER A 253 4.75 5.78 13.72
C SER A 253 3.92 7.01 13.39
N VAL A 254 3.42 7.15 12.16
CA VAL A 254 2.41 8.18 11.82
C VAL A 254 1.14 8.00 12.68
N CYS A 255 0.61 6.78 12.79
CA CYS A 255 -0.58 6.48 13.60
C CYS A 255 -0.35 6.82 15.08
N ASN A 256 0.80 6.44 15.64
CA ASN A 256 1.18 6.73 17.02
C ASN A 256 1.17 8.23 17.30
N MET A 257 1.85 9.02 16.46
CA MET A 257 1.92 10.47 16.64
C MET A 257 0.56 11.14 16.47
N LEU A 258 -0.27 10.66 15.52
CA LEU A 258 -1.64 11.14 15.34
C LEU A 258 -2.51 10.88 16.58
N ILE A 259 -2.42 9.70 17.18
CA ILE A 259 -3.19 9.35 18.38
C ILE A 259 -2.70 10.17 19.59
N ALA A 260 -1.37 10.25 19.80
CA ALA A 260 -0.79 11.09 20.86
C ALA A 260 -1.28 12.53 20.74
N ARG A 261 -1.30 13.05 19.50
CA ARG A 261 -1.78 14.38 19.17
C ARG A 261 -3.25 14.59 19.54
N LYS A 262 -4.11 13.65 19.16
CA LYS A 262 -5.54 13.70 19.49
C LYS A 262 -5.81 13.66 21.00
N ILE A 263 -5.02 12.91 21.77
CA ILE A 263 -5.12 12.91 23.24
C ILE A 263 -4.73 14.29 23.80
N GLN A 264 -3.62 14.88 23.35
CA GLN A 264 -3.19 16.21 23.77
C GLN A 264 -4.24 17.29 23.47
N GLU A 265 -4.97 17.17 22.35
CA GLU A 265 -6.04 18.08 21.97
C GLU A 265 -7.37 17.80 22.69
N GLY A 266 -7.44 16.78 23.55
CA GLY A 266 -8.66 16.37 24.25
C GLY A 266 -9.71 15.71 23.36
N GLN A 267 -9.33 15.25 22.16
CA GLN A 267 -10.20 14.49 21.26
C GLN A 267 -10.30 13.00 21.64
N LEU A 268 -9.36 12.51 22.46
CA LEU A 268 -9.33 11.15 22.98
C LEU A 268 -9.05 11.19 24.49
N GLU A 269 -9.51 10.16 25.20
CA GLU A 269 -9.24 9.99 26.63
C GLU A 269 -7.72 9.88 26.91
N PRO A 270 -7.21 10.46 28.02
CA PRO A 270 -5.79 10.43 28.36
C PRO A 270 -5.15 9.03 28.33
N GLY A 271 -5.87 8.02 28.84
CA GLY A 271 -5.40 6.64 28.93
C GLY A 271 -5.49 5.85 27.63
N PHE A 272 -6.05 6.39 26.54
CA PHE A 272 -6.26 5.64 25.29
C PHE A 272 -4.93 5.03 24.78
N PRO A 273 -4.92 3.73 24.37
CA PRO A 273 -6.06 2.82 24.21
C PRO A 273 -6.45 1.99 25.45
N SER A 274 -5.81 2.20 26.62
CA SER A 274 -5.97 1.47 27.89
C SER A 274 -5.77 -0.05 27.85
N PHE A 275 -5.50 -0.62 26.67
CA PHE A 275 -5.36 -2.05 26.45
C PHE A 275 -4.23 -2.38 25.48
N SER A 276 -3.60 -3.53 25.72
CA SER A 276 -2.73 -4.23 24.77
C SER A 276 -3.39 -5.55 24.36
N CYS A 277 -3.27 -5.89 23.09
CA CYS A 277 -3.61 -7.23 22.57
C CYS A 277 -2.38 -7.96 22.02
N MET A 278 -1.19 -7.37 22.18
CA MET A 278 0.09 -7.84 21.63
C MET A 278 -0.08 -8.37 20.19
N ARG A 279 0.30 -9.63 19.92
CA ARG A 279 0.10 -10.31 18.64
C ARG A 279 -0.84 -11.51 18.72
N ASP A 280 -1.41 -11.77 19.91
CA ASP A 280 -2.16 -12.98 20.23
C ASP A 280 -3.66 -12.75 20.43
N GLY A 281 -4.12 -11.50 20.36
CA GLY A 281 -5.52 -11.16 20.59
C GLY A 281 -5.96 -11.33 22.05
N ILE A 282 -5.03 -11.49 22.99
CA ILE A 282 -5.33 -11.56 24.43
C ILE A 282 -5.29 -10.15 25.02
N ILE A 283 -6.43 -9.72 25.56
CA ILE A 283 -6.58 -8.38 26.13
C ILE A 283 -5.84 -8.28 27.46
N ARG A 284 -5.05 -7.22 27.63
CA ARG A 284 -4.29 -6.89 28.83
C ARG A 284 -4.48 -5.43 29.16
N SER A 285 -4.72 -5.10 30.43
CA SER A 285 -4.73 -3.70 30.90
C SER A 285 -3.33 -3.09 30.84
N THR A 286 -3.27 -1.77 30.71
CA THR A 286 -2.02 -1.00 30.63
C THR A 286 -1.78 -0.15 31.89
N ASP A 287 -0.53 0.25 32.12
CA ASP A 287 -0.10 1.05 33.29
C ASP A 287 -0.49 2.54 33.21
N ASP A 288 -0.77 3.06 32.01
CA ASP A 288 -1.12 4.46 31.73
C ASP A 288 -0.10 5.50 32.22
N ASP A 289 1.17 5.10 32.37
CA ASP A 289 2.26 5.94 32.86
C ASP A 289 2.48 7.21 32.02
N HIS A 290 2.21 7.18 30.70
CA HIS A 290 2.31 8.36 29.84
C HIS A 290 1.39 9.51 30.24
N VAL A 291 0.28 9.23 30.92
CA VAL A 291 -0.69 10.26 31.33
C VAL A 291 -0.05 11.28 32.26
N ALA A 292 0.96 10.88 33.05
CA ALA A 292 1.71 11.79 33.92
C ALA A 292 2.46 12.89 33.15
N HIS A 293 2.68 12.71 31.84
CA HIS A 293 3.38 13.66 30.98
C HIS A 293 2.43 14.56 30.17
N LEU A 294 1.11 14.38 30.30
CA LEU A 294 0.13 15.15 29.54
C LEU A 294 0.22 16.64 29.91
N PRO A 295 0.25 17.56 28.92
CA PRO A 295 0.28 18.99 29.21
C PRO A 295 -0.99 19.44 29.95
N ALA A 296 -0.88 20.55 30.68
CA ALA A 296 -2.04 21.17 31.30
C ALA A 296 -3.07 21.60 30.23
N MET A 297 -4.34 21.30 30.48
CA MET A 297 -5.45 21.71 29.62
C MET A 297 -5.85 23.17 29.90
N PRO A 298 -6.29 23.95 28.90
CA PRO A 298 -6.54 23.56 27.51
C PRO A 298 -5.26 23.47 26.67
N PHE A 299 -5.29 22.64 25.64
CA PHE A 299 -4.23 22.53 24.65
C PHE A 299 -3.92 23.89 24.00
N THR A 300 -2.63 24.27 23.93
CA THR A 300 -2.19 25.62 23.50
C THR A 300 -1.51 25.69 22.14
N GLY A 301 -1.27 24.56 21.47
CA GLY A 301 -0.70 24.57 20.12
C GLY A 301 -1.77 24.70 19.01
N THR A 302 -1.31 24.77 17.76
CA THR A 302 -2.20 24.80 16.58
C THR A 302 -2.92 23.46 16.41
N PRO A 303 -4.26 23.38 16.45
CA PRO A 303 -4.98 22.11 16.30
C PRO A 303 -4.63 21.35 15.01
N LEU A 304 -4.65 20.03 15.05
CA LEU A 304 -4.35 19.15 13.91
C LEU A 304 -5.22 19.50 12.69
N SER A 305 -6.50 19.80 12.92
CA SER A 305 -7.45 20.21 11.88
C SER A 305 -7.11 21.57 11.24
N GLU A 306 -6.39 22.44 11.94
CA GLU A 306 -5.90 23.70 11.40
C GLU A 306 -4.57 23.48 10.67
N GLN A 307 -3.61 22.81 11.31
CA GLN A 307 -2.28 22.58 10.77
C GLN A 307 -2.28 21.77 9.46
N PHE A 308 -3.14 20.74 9.38
CA PHE A 308 -3.22 19.83 8.24
C PHE A 308 -4.57 19.87 7.53
N GLY A 309 -5.41 20.87 7.80
CA GLY A 309 -6.80 20.92 7.31
C GLY A 309 -6.96 20.85 5.79
N GLU A 310 -6.10 21.56 5.03
CA GLU A 310 -6.09 21.47 3.57
C GLU A 310 -5.66 20.07 3.09
N LEU A 311 -4.64 19.48 3.73
CA LEU A 311 -4.17 18.13 3.41
C LEU A 311 -5.29 17.11 3.64
N PHE A 312 -5.98 17.17 4.78
CA PHE A 312 -7.11 16.28 5.07
C PHE A 312 -8.26 16.45 4.09
N ARG A 313 -8.63 17.69 3.72
CA ARG A 313 -9.67 17.92 2.70
C ARG A 313 -9.31 17.34 1.33
N ARG A 314 -8.05 17.49 0.91
CA ARG A 314 -7.58 16.93 -0.37
C ARG A 314 -7.63 15.42 -0.37
N THR A 315 -7.18 14.78 0.72
CA THR A 315 -7.23 13.31 0.84
C THR A 315 -8.67 12.80 0.93
N ASP A 316 -9.55 13.47 1.67
CA ASP A 316 -10.97 13.12 1.75
C ASP A 316 -11.65 13.16 0.36
N ALA A 317 -11.44 14.25 -0.39
CA ALA A 317 -11.96 14.38 -1.75
C ALA A 317 -11.41 13.28 -2.69
N TRP A 318 -10.11 12.96 -2.58
CA TRP A 318 -9.51 11.88 -3.37
C TRP A 318 -10.10 10.51 -3.01
N VAL A 319 -10.23 10.19 -1.72
CA VAL A 319 -10.85 8.93 -1.28
C VAL A 319 -12.29 8.85 -1.78
N ALA A 320 -13.09 9.92 -1.62
CA ALA A 320 -14.48 9.97 -2.07
C ALA A 320 -14.61 9.69 -3.58
N ASP A 321 -13.69 10.21 -4.40
CA ASP A 321 -13.66 9.94 -5.84
C ASP A 321 -13.32 8.48 -6.16
N LEU A 322 -12.32 7.90 -5.48
CA LEU A 322 -11.98 6.48 -5.64
C LEU A 322 -13.13 5.56 -5.21
N LEU A 323 -13.79 5.85 -4.09
CA LEU A 323 -14.93 5.07 -3.61
C LEU A 323 -16.13 5.17 -4.55
N ALA A 324 -16.33 6.32 -5.19
CA ALA A 324 -17.37 6.51 -6.21
C ALA A 324 -17.05 5.84 -7.55
N GLY A 325 -15.89 5.17 -7.69
CA GLY A 325 -15.41 4.65 -8.97
C GLY A 325 -15.09 5.74 -10.00
N ARG A 326 -15.09 7.01 -9.56
CA ARG A 326 -14.68 8.15 -10.36
C ARG A 326 -13.17 8.26 -10.24
N VAL A 327 -12.43 7.35 -10.85
CA VAL A 327 -10.98 7.57 -11.04
C VAL A 327 -10.88 8.74 -12.02
N PRO A 328 -10.57 9.97 -11.58
CA PRO A 328 -10.53 11.09 -12.48
C PRO A 328 -9.29 10.86 -13.37
N PRO A 329 -9.42 10.86 -14.71
CA PRO A 329 -8.24 10.79 -15.56
C PRO A 329 -7.23 11.87 -15.11
N SER A 330 -5.94 11.54 -15.03
CA SER A 330 -4.93 12.57 -14.74
C SER A 330 -5.07 13.74 -15.73
N ALA A 331 -4.63 14.91 -15.31
CA ALA A 331 -4.62 16.11 -16.11
C ALA A 331 -3.94 15.87 -17.47
N GLY A 332 -4.74 15.69 -18.52
CA GLY A 332 -4.29 15.54 -19.90
C GLY A 332 -3.45 14.29 -20.19
N TRP A 333 -3.22 14.07 -21.48
CA TRP A 333 -2.23 13.13 -21.97
C TRP A 333 -0.87 13.82 -22.01
N GLN A 334 0.12 13.27 -21.32
CA GLN A 334 1.52 13.66 -21.42
C GLN A 334 2.17 12.94 -22.59
N VAL A 335 2.83 13.66 -23.49
CA VAL A 335 3.68 13.05 -24.53
C VAL A 335 5.02 12.70 -23.91
N LEU A 336 5.45 11.45 -24.04
CA LEU A 336 6.76 11.03 -23.54
C LEU A 336 7.85 11.37 -24.57
N PRO A 337 9.04 11.82 -24.12
CA PRO A 337 10.18 12.03 -25.01
C PRO A 337 10.70 10.66 -25.48
N ILE A 338 10.78 10.47 -26.80
CA ILE A 338 11.27 9.23 -27.41
C ILE A 338 12.28 9.61 -28.48
N ALA A 339 13.51 9.15 -28.29
CA ALA A 339 14.53 9.06 -29.31
C ALA A 339 14.58 7.63 -29.87
N PRO A 340 15.05 7.43 -31.12
CA PRO A 340 15.27 6.09 -31.67
C PRO A 340 16.10 5.18 -30.74
N ASP A 341 17.15 5.72 -30.12
CA ASP A 341 18.06 4.98 -29.22
C ASP A 341 17.43 4.61 -27.86
N ASP A 342 16.27 5.17 -27.51
CA ASP A 342 15.56 4.79 -26.28
C ASP A 342 14.88 3.42 -26.40
N TRP A 343 14.77 2.88 -27.62
CA TRP A 343 14.25 1.55 -27.88
C TRP A 343 15.37 0.52 -27.81
N THR A 344 15.27 -0.38 -26.84
CA THR A 344 16.26 -1.44 -26.64
C THR A 344 15.72 -2.79 -27.04
N ALA A 345 16.54 -3.61 -27.70
CA ALA A 345 16.21 -4.99 -28.00
C ALA A 345 15.96 -5.79 -26.70
N HIS A 346 14.94 -6.65 -26.72
CA HIS A 346 14.67 -7.53 -25.60
C HIS A 346 15.51 -8.81 -25.64
N GLU A 347 16.40 -9.00 -24.66
CA GLU A 347 17.09 -10.28 -24.37
C GLU A 347 17.59 -11.02 -25.63
N ASP A 348 18.32 -10.29 -26.49
CA ASP A 348 18.94 -10.78 -27.74
C ASP A 348 17.97 -11.33 -28.81
N GLY A 349 16.65 -11.18 -28.60
CA GLY A 349 15.63 -11.69 -29.51
C GLY A 349 15.40 -10.84 -30.75
N ALA A 350 15.68 -9.53 -30.72
CA ALA A 350 15.54 -8.65 -31.89
C ALA A 350 16.81 -7.81 -32.06
N TRP A 351 17.00 -7.23 -33.23
CA TRP A 351 17.99 -6.19 -33.42
C TRP A 351 17.33 -4.93 -33.97
N THR A 352 17.96 -3.80 -33.73
CA THR A 352 17.50 -2.48 -34.14
C THR A 352 18.59 -1.74 -34.89
N GLU A 353 18.20 -1.04 -35.95
CA GLU A 353 19.05 -0.08 -36.67
C GLU A 353 18.24 1.20 -36.89
N VAL A 354 18.92 2.33 -36.95
CA VAL A 354 18.32 3.62 -37.30
C VAL A 354 18.91 4.03 -38.64
N ASP A 355 18.06 4.23 -39.63
CA ASP A 355 18.52 4.63 -40.97
C ASP A 355 18.80 6.14 -41.06
N ASP A 356 19.29 6.58 -42.22
CA ASP A 356 19.64 7.99 -42.49
C ASP A 356 18.45 8.97 -42.34
N ASP A 357 17.21 8.47 -42.42
CA ASP A 357 15.98 9.24 -42.26
C ASP A 357 15.49 9.25 -40.79
N GLY A 358 16.22 8.59 -39.88
CA GLY A 358 15.85 8.47 -38.47
C GLY A 358 14.74 7.44 -38.20
N ARG A 359 14.44 6.55 -39.15
CA ARG A 359 13.44 5.50 -38.98
C ARG A 359 14.05 4.31 -38.25
N ILE A 360 13.27 3.68 -37.39
CA ILE A 360 13.72 2.51 -36.63
C ILE A 360 13.41 1.26 -37.44
N ILE A 361 14.45 0.54 -37.84
CA ILE A 361 14.36 -0.78 -38.46
C ILE A 361 14.42 -1.81 -37.35
N ILE A 362 13.46 -2.74 -37.33
CA ILE A 362 13.42 -3.86 -36.40
C ILE A 362 13.55 -5.13 -37.20
N GLY A 363 14.59 -5.91 -36.89
CA GLY A 363 14.79 -7.23 -37.44
C GLY A 363 14.72 -8.32 -36.38
N GLU A 364 14.55 -9.54 -36.86
CA GLU A 364 14.53 -10.73 -36.01
C GLU A 364 15.96 -11.10 -35.61
N GLY A 365 16.17 -11.60 -34.39
CA GLY A 365 17.34 -12.40 -34.03
C GLY A 365 17.20 -13.86 -34.47
N ASP A 366 18.18 -14.70 -34.15
CA ASP A 366 18.26 -16.12 -34.54
C ASP A 366 17.86 -17.10 -33.41
N GLU A 367 17.31 -16.59 -32.31
CA GLU A 367 16.77 -17.38 -31.20
C GLU A 367 15.25 -17.61 -31.32
N GLU A 368 14.75 -18.70 -30.70
CA GLU A 368 13.32 -19.02 -30.66
C GLU A 368 12.59 -18.17 -29.59
N ARG A 369 12.27 -16.93 -29.92
CA ARG A 369 11.77 -15.92 -28.97
C ARG A 369 10.68 -15.02 -29.57
N PHE A 370 10.22 -14.05 -28.77
CA PHE A 370 9.54 -12.88 -29.29
C PHE A 370 10.58 -11.85 -29.75
N HIS A 371 10.46 -11.39 -30.99
CA HIS A 371 11.34 -10.38 -31.57
C HIS A 371 10.78 -8.99 -31.27
N LEU A 372 11.05 -8.51 -30.05
CA LEU A 372 10.50 -7.27 -29.49
C LEU A 372 11.60 -6.28 -29.13
N ILE A 373 11.27 -5.01 -29.28
CA ILE A 373 12.02 -3.87 -28.75
C ILE A 373 11.20 -3.20 -27.65
N ARG A 374 11.87 -2.44 -26.79
CA ARG A 374 11.24 -1.85 -25.60
C ARG A 374 11.65 -0.43 -25.35
N TYR A 375 10.65 0.34 -24.99
CA TYR A 375 10.79 1.66 -24.43
C TYR A 375 10.48 1.60 -22.94
N ARG A 376 11.37 2.16 -22.11
CA ARG A 376 11.22 2.26 -20.66
C ARG A 376 11.10 3.71 -20.24
N HIS A 377 10.13 3.99 -19.37
CA HIS A 377 9.92 5.32 -18.80
C HIS A 377 9.01 5.21 -17.57
N ASP A 378 9.35 5.87 -16.46
CA ASP A 378 8.61 5.74 -15.19
C ASP A 378 7.13 6.12 -15.31
N ALA A 379 6.83 7.15 -16.11
CA ALA A 379 5.45 7.57 -16.40
C ALA A 379 4.59 6.52 -17.14
N LEU A 380 5.17 5.42 -17.63
CA LEU A 380 4.42 4.28 -18.18
C LEU A 380 3.85 3.38 -17.08
N ASN A 381 4.44 3.42 -15.89
CA ASN A 381 4.06 2.57 -14.79
C ASN A 381 2.70 3.01 -14.24
N CYS A 382 1.72 2.09 -14.28
CA CYS A 382 0.36 2.34 -13.82
C CYS A 382 -0.28 3.54 -14.52
N ALA A 383 -0.15 3.58 -15.85
CA ALA A 383 -0.73 4.60 -16.68
C ALA A 383 -1.68 3.99 -17.71
N GLU A 384 -2.66 4.78 -18.15
CA GLU A 384 -3.23 4.54 -19.46
C GLU A 384 -2.23 5.02 -20.51
N VAL A 385 -1.94 4.17 -21.49
CA VAL A 385 -0.99 4.44 -22.56
C VAL A 385 -1.74 4.59 -23.87
N GLU A 386 -1.41 5.62 -24.63
CA GLU A 386 -1.78 5.79 -26.03
C GLU A 386 -0.50 5.68 -26.86
N LEU A 387 -0.34 4.56 -27.56
CA LEU A 387 0.75 4.30 -28.50
C LEU A 387 0.24 4.63 -29.91
N SER A 388 0.87 5.60 -30.58
CA SER A 388 0.62 5.88 -31.99
C SER A 388 1.86 5.54 -32.81
N ALA A 389 1.68 4.84 -33.93
CA ALA A 389 2.79 4.44 -34.80
C ALA A 389 2.39 4.37 -36.27
N VAL A 390 3.35 4.67 -37.15
CA VAL A 390 3.30 4.32 -38.57
C VAL A 390 4.32 3.23 -38.82
N VAL A 391 3.83 2.07 -39.24
CA VAL A 391 4.61 0.83 -39.34
C VAL A 391 4.53 0.31 -40.76
N GLN A 392 5.69 0.01 -41.35
CA GLN A 392 5.82 -0.62 -42.66
C GLN A 392 6.36 -2.04 -42.49
N ASN A 393 5.72 -3.03 -43.13
CA ASN A 393 6.26 -4.38 -43.28
C ASN A 393 7.25 -4.41 -44.45
N VAL A 394 8.44 -4.95 -44.21
CA VAL A 394 9.48 -5.17 -45.23
C VAL A 394 9.95 -6.62 -45.30
N GLY A 395 9.42 -7.47 -44.42
CA GLY A 395 9.77 -8.89 -44.35
C GLY A 395 8.62 -9.80 -44.78
N ASP A 396 8.34 -10.80 -43.96
CA ASP A 396 7.31 -11.82 -44.22
C ASP A 396 5.90 -11.18 -44.33
N PRO A 397 5.12 -11.47 -45.39
CA PRO A 397 3.73 -11.00 -45.52
C PRO A 397 2.82 -11.39 -44.36
N ASP A 398 3.13 -12.48 -43.65
CA ASP A 398 2.34 -12.97 -42.52
C ASP A 398 2.69 -12.29 -41.18
N ASN A 399 3.60 -11.31 -41.20
CA ASN A 399 3.97 -10.55 -40.02
C ASN A 399 2.79 -9.74 -39.46
N LEU A 400 2.70 -9.72 -38.14
CA LEU A 400 1.79 -8.85 -37.40
C LEU A 400 2.60 -7.84 -36.59
N PHE A 401 2.17 -6.59 -36.57
CA PHE A 401 2.68 -5.61 -35.62
C PHE A 401 2.16 -5.95 -34.22
N TYR A 402 3.07 -6.22 -33.30
CA TYR A 402 2.75 -6.79 -32.00
C TYR A 402 3.07 -5.81 -30.88
N ILE A 403 2.10 -5.60 -29.98
CA ILE A 403 2.22 -4.73 -28.81
C ILE A 403 2.04 -5.55 -27.55
N ASN A 404 2.97 -5.37 -26.62
CA ASN A 404 3.10 -6.17 -25.40
C ASN A 404 3.54 -5.28 -24.22
N MET A 405 3.23 -5.72 -23.00
CA MET A 405 3.82 -5.16 -21.77
C MET A 405 4.62 -6.23 -21.03
N TRP A 406 5.54 -5.80 -20.17
CA TRP A 406 6.42 -6.69 -19.39
C TRP A 406 5.63 -7.78 -18.65
N GLY A 407 6.24 -8.95 -18.46
CA GLY A 407 5.57 -10.12 -17.85
C GLY A 407 4.78 -10.99 -18.85
N GLY A 408 4.92 -10.77 -20.16
CA GLY A 408 4.33 -11.62 -21.19
C GLY A 408 2.86 -11.29 -21.53
N TRP A 409 2.36 -10.15 -21.04
CA TRP A 409 0.96 -9.78 -21.23
C TRP A 409 0.71 -9.17 -22.61
N HIS A 410 -0.09 -9.86 -23.42
CA HIS A 410 -0.47 -9.42 -24.76
C HIS A 410 -1.42 -8.20 -24.70
N VAL A 411 -1.04 -7.10 -25.36
CA VAL A 411 -1.94 -5.94 -25.55
C VAL A 411 -2.78 -6.15 -26.80
N CYS A 412 -2.16 -6.25 -27.97
CA CYS A 412 -2.84 -6.63 -29.22
C CYS A 412 -1.84 -7.00 -30.32
N ARG A 413 -2.35 -7.58 -31.41
CA ARG A 413 -1.63 -7.81 -32.67
C ARG A 413 -2.41 -7.15 -33.81
N ILE A 414 -1.72 -6.54 -34.76
CA ILE A 414 -2.33 -5.82 -35.87
C ILE A 414 -1.79 -6.38 -37.18
N GLY A 415 -2.68 -6.88 -38.04
CA GLY A 415 -2.33 -7.24 -39.40
C GLY A 415 -2.14 -5.99 -40.27
N PHE A 416 -1.32 -6.09 -41.32
CA PHE A 416 -1.16 -5.00 -42.29
C PHE A 416 -2.40 -4.82 -43.19
N ASP A 417 -3.36 -5.74 -43.11
CA ASP A 417 -4.74 -5.62 -43.60
C ASP A 417 -5.65 -4.75 -42.70
N GLY A 418 -5.12 -4.24 -41.59
CA GLY A 418 -5.82 -3.39 -40.63
C GLY A 418 -6.56 -4.15 -39.54
N HIS A 419 -6.57 -5.49 -39.56
CA HIS A 419 -7.30 -6.26 -38.56
C HIS A 419 -6.57 -6.26 -37.21
N VAL A 420 -7.25 -5.76 -36.17
CA VAL A 420 -6.77 -5.80 -34.78
C VAL A 420 -7.24 -7.07 -34.08
N ARG A 421 -6.32 -7.79 -33.43
CA ARG A 421 -6.59 -8.92 -32.54
C ARG A 421 -6.31 -8.48 -31.09
N PRO A 422 -7.34 -8.10 -30.31
CA PRO A 422 -7.17 -7.55 -28.98
C PRO A 422 -6.71 -8.61 -27.97
N GLY A 423 -5.92 -8.18 -26.99
CA GLY A 423 -5.52 -8.94 -25.80
C GLY A 423 -6.19 -8.42 -24.53
N GLY A 424 -5.71 -8.85 -23.35
CA GLY A 424 -6.42 -8.67 -22.07
C GLY A 424 -6.48 -7.23 -21.54
N PHE A 425 -5.54 -6.37 -21.93
CA PHE A 425 -5.43 -4.98 -21.43
C PHE A 425 -5.78 -3.92 -22.47
N TYR A 426 -6.30 -4.37 -23.61
CA TYR A 426 -6.73 -3.55 -24.72
C TYR A 426 -7.95 -2.71 -24.34
N ALA A 427 -7.90 -1.39 -24.61
CA ALA A 427 -9.07 -0.52 -24.45
C ALA A 427 -9.67 -0.12 -25.81
N ALA A 428 -8.84 0.38 -26.73
CA ALA A 428 -9.29 0.83 -28.05
C ALA A 428 -8.17 0.84 -29.08
N ALA A 429 -8.53 0.79 -30.37
CA ALA A 429 -7.61 0.99 -31.48
C ALA A 429 -8.29 1.75 -32.62
N THR A 430 -7.52 2.58 -33.30
CA THR A 430 -7.82 3.06 -34.65
C THR A 430 -6.67 2.63 -35.55
N VAL A 431 -6.98 2.00 -36.69
CA VAL A 431 -5.99 1.53 -37.66
C VAL A 431 -6.42 1.96 -39.05
N GLU A 432 -5.49 2.53 -39.81
CA GLU A 432 -5.66 2.95 -41.20
C GLU A 432 -4.57 2.27 -42.06
N CYS A 433 -4.97 1.54 -43.09
CA CYS A 433 -4.05 0.99 -44.08
C CYS A 433 -3.67 2.11 -45.06
N LEU A 434 -2.42 2.58 -44.99
CA LEU A 434 -1.91 3.61 -45.88
C LEU A 434 -1.56 3.03 -47.26
N ASN A 435 -1.11 1.78 -47.30
CA ASN A 435 -0.91 0.96 -48.50
C ASN A 435 -0.85 -0.54 -48.11
N GLU A 436 -0.57 -1.43 -49.07
CA GLU A 436 -0.55 -2.90 -48.86
C GLU A 436 0.38 -3.35 -47.72
N ASN A 437 1.46 -2.62 -47.46
CA ASN A 437 2.48 -3.00 -46.47
C ASN A 437 2.63 -1.96 -45.35
N THR A 438 1.78 -0.93 -45.27
CA THR A 438 1.96 0.17 -44.31
C THR A 438 0.65 0.49 -43.61
N ILE A 439 0.70 0.55 -42.28
CA ILE A 439 -0.41 0.94 -41.42
C ILE A 439 -0.05 2.17 -40.58
N SER A 440 -1.04 3.02 -40.33
CA SER A 440 -1.05 3.98 -39.22
C SER A 440 -1.97 3.47 -38.14
N CYS A 441 -1.52 3.47 -36.88
CA CYS A 441 -2.33 2.99 -35.78
C CYS A 441 -2.20 3.86 -34.53
N THR A 442 -3.28 3.94 -33.76
CA THR A 442 -3.31 4.50 -32.41
C THR A 442 -4.01 3.53 -31.49
N ILE A 443 -3.31 3.04 -30.46
CA ILE A 443 -3.75 1.99 -29.55
C ILE A 443 -3.78 2.53 -28.12
N ARG A 444 -4.90 2.34 -27.43
CA ARG A 444 -5.06 2.66 -26.01
C ARG A 444 -5.14 1.39 -25.17
N PHE A 445 -4.39 1.36 -24.07
CA PHE A 445 -4.36 0.22 -23.15
C PHE A 445 -3.93 0.65 -21.74
N GLN A 446 -4.23 -0.18 -20.75
CA GLN A 446 -3.72 0.01 -19.39
C GLN A 446 -2.35 -0.65 -19.27
N ASN A 447 -1.36 0.09 -18.76
CA ASN A 447 -0.01 -0.40 -18.56
C ASN A 447 0.35 -0.39 -17.08
N PHE A 448 0.87 -1.51 -16.58
CA PHE A 448 1.20 -1.71 -15.15
C PHE A 448 2.69 -1.89 -14.91
N HIS A 449 3.50 -1.50 -15.90
CA HIS A 449 4.95 -1.64 -15.90
C HIS A 449 5.59 -0.33 -16.36
N ASP A 450 6.85 -0.14 -16.03
CA ASP A 450 7.68 0.99 -16.50
C ASP A 450 8.05 0.90 -17.99
N SER A 451 7.41 0.01 -18.76
CA SER A 451 7.81 -0.29 -20.14
C SER A 451 6.64 -0.64 -21.05
N VAL A 452 6.85 -0.40 -22.34
CA VAL A 452 6.01 -0.86 -23.45
C VAL A 452 6.90 -1.55 -24.47
N ALA A 453 6.45 -2.69 -24.96
CA ALA A 453 7.16 -3.48 -25.96
C ALA A 453 6.38 -3.48 -27.29
N ILE A 454 7.11 -3.30 -28.39
CA ILE A 454 6.59 -3.42 -29.75
C ILE A 454 7.52 -4.29 -30.59
N GLY A 455 7.01 -4.91 -31.63
CA GLY A 455 7.83 -5.71 -32.53
C GLY A 455 7.01 -6.61 -33.43
N ILE A 456 7.52 -7.81 -33.69
CA ILE A 456 6.93 -8.75 -34.64
C ILE A 456 6.25 -9.90 -33.88
N ALA A 457 5.06 -10.30 -34.33
CA ALA A 457 4.48 -11.59 -33.96
C ALA A 457 4.09 -12.38 -35.21
N ARG A 458 4.47 -13.65 -35.22
CA ARG A 458 3.88 -14.64 -36.13
C ARG A 458 2.64 -15.28 -35.48
N PRO A 459 1.71 -15.84 -36.28
CA PRO A 459 0.51 -16.51 -35.76
C PRO A 459 0.78 -17.58 -34.68
N GLY A 460 1.96 -18.22 -34.71
CA GLY A 460 2.38 -19.26 -33.75
C GLY A 460 2.95 -18.76 -32.41
N GLY A 461 3.22 -17.46 -32.25
CA GLY A 461 3.85 -16.92 -31.03
C GLY A 461 5.37 -16.81 -31.17
N LEU A 462 6.12 -17.51 -30.31
CA LEU A 462 7.60 -17.57 -30.36
C LEU A 462 8.04 -18.28 -31.63
N TYR A 463 9.12 -17.81 -32.26
CA TYR A 463 9.72 -18.47 -33.42
C TYR A 463 11.19 -18.13 -33.54
N ARG A 464 11.94 -18.92 -34.32
CA ARG A 464 13.34 -18.64 -34.66
C ARG A 464 13.38 -17.75 -35.89
N GLY A 465 14.02 -16.59 -35.79
CA GLY A 465 14.14 -15.64 -36.90
C GLY A 465 15.31 -15.90 -37.83
N GLU A 466 15.36 -15.13 -38.91
CA GLU A 466 16.35 -15.27 -40.00
C GLU A 466 17.39 -14.14 -40.04
N SER A 467 17.51 -13.34 -38.97
CA SER A 467 18.46 -12.22 -38.89
C SER A 467 18.25 -11.16 -39.98
N CYS A 468 17.01 -10.98 -40.43
CA CYS A 468 16.64 -10.02 -41.49
C CYS A 468 15.64 -8.97 -40.99
N PRO A 469 15.62 -7.77 -41.63
CA PRO A 469 14.67 -6.71 -41.31
C PRO A 469 13.23 -7.20 -41.54
N GLN A 470 12.31 -6.86 -40.62
CA GLN A 470 10.90 -7.24 -40.78
C GLN A 470 9.98 -6.03 -40.81
N ILE A 471 10.19 -5.05 -39.92
CA ILE A 471 9.34 -3.87 -39.84
C ILE A 471 10.17 -2.60 -39.73
N ILE A 472 9.66 -1.52 -40.32
CA ILE A 472 10.22 -0.17 -40.22
C ILE A 472 9.20 0.72 -39.51
N LEU A 473 9.60 1.36 -38.41
CA LEU A 473 8.82 2.39 -37.74
C LEU A 473 9.17 3.75 -38.34
N THR A 474 8.25 4.29 -39.14
CA THR A 474 8.39 5.64 -39.71
C THR A 474 8.10 6.72 -38.69
N SER A 475 7.21 6.44 -37.73
CA SER A 475 6.99 7.28 -36.56
C SER A 475 6.46 6.44 -35.41
N VAL A 476 6.81 6.84 -34.19
CA VAL A 476 6.27 6.27 -32.96
C VAL A 476 6.13 7.37 -31.92
N GLN A 477 4.99 7.41 -31.24
CA GLN A 477 4.71 8.32 -30.15
C GLN A 477 4.03 7.55 -29.03
N VAL A 478 4.51 7.74 -27.80
CA VAL A 478 3.85 7.21 -26.62
C VAL A 478 3.35 8.38 -25.78
N ARG A 479 2.07 8.34 -25.46
CA ARG A 479 1.45 9.27 -24.53
C ARG A 479 0.97 8.50 -23.33
N THR A 480 1.07 9.12 -22.17
CA THR A 480 0.57 8.54 -20.93
C THR A 480 -0.44 9.47 -20.29
N ARG A 481 -1.38 8.85 -19.62
CA ARG A 481 -2.29 9.51 -18.71
C ARG A 481 -2.20 8.71 -17.42
N GLY A 482 -1.47 9.26 -16.45
CA GLY A 482 -1.28 8.61 -15.17
C GLY A 482 -2.62 8.20 -14.55
N LEU A 483 -2.65 7.04 -13.91
CA LEU A 483 -3.75 6.70 -13.01
C LEU A 483 -3.48 7.46 -11.69
N ARG A 484 -3.59 8.80 -11.73
CA ARG A 484 -3.25 9.84 -10.71
C ARG A 484 -2.23 9.48 -9.61
N ALA A 485 -1.15 10.25 -9.55
CA ALA A 485 -0.42 10.57 -8.32
C ALA A 485 -1.07 11.78 -7.59
N ILE A 486 -0.98 11.88 -6.25
CA ILE A 486 -1.56 12.96 -5.40
C ILE A 486 -0.51 13.98 -4.98
#